data_AF-A0A183EN97-F1
#
_entry.id   AF-A0A183EN97-F1
#
_cell.length_a   1.000
_cell.length_b   1.000
_cell.length_c   1.000
_cell.angle_alpha   90.00
_cell.angle_beta   90.00
_cell.angle_gamma   90.00
#
_symmetry.space_group_name_H-M   'P 1'
#
loop_
_entity.id
_entity.type
_entity.pdbx_description
1 polymer ?
#
loop_
_entity_poly.entity_id
_entity_poly.type
_entity_poly.pdbx_seq_one_letter_code
_entity_poly.pdbx_strand_id
1 'polypeptide(L)'
;LISDEPPVRLRPIRLPQNYQQSNGFKPQPLDAHEISLDDSMFPLIDALAKNTHNFVDSSQKRSPHLVPYELVDQRIKEANQESATEFIKALQLFGIFLEPPVLEHDEGAEKELKAMQSLSRTYRAEALYAVSSGKWYFEFEVLTPGFMKVGWMDVGASPAVDIGMDDRSYGFDG
;
A
#
# COMPACT_ATOMS: atom_id res chain seq x y z
N LEU A 1 5.41 3.07 -24.02
CA LEU A 1 5.98 3.26 -25.37
C LEU A 1 6.73 2.00 -25.77
N ILE A 2 6.56 1.50 -27.00
CA ILE A 2 7.42 0.41 -27.52
C ILE A 2 8.67 1.09 -28.09
N SER A 3 9.84 0.80 -27.53
CA SER A 3 11.11 1.24 -28.11
C SER A 3 11.62 0.12 -29.01
N ASP A 4 12.02 0.46 -30.23
CA ASP A 4 12.51 -0.53 -31.21
C ASP A 4 13.85 -1.16 -30.81
N GLU A 5 14.58 -0.55 -29.87
CA GLU A 5 15.86 -1.06 -29.38
C GLU A 5 15.73 -1.56 -27.93
N PRO A 6 15.97 -2.87 -27.68
CA PRO A 6 15.94 -3.42 -26.34
C PRO A 6 17.12 -2.88 -25.51
N PRO A 7 16.95 -2.72 -24.18
CA PRO A 7 17.95 -2.10 -23.31
C PRO A 7 19.25 -2.89 -23.24
N VAL A 8 19.19 -4.20 -23.55
CA VAL A 8 20.33 -5.10 -23.59
C VAL A 8 20.15 -6.17 -24.66
N ARG A 9 21.28 -6.68 -25.15
CA ARG A 9 21.29 -7.72 -26.19
C ARG A 9 20.73 -9.03 -25.64
N LEU A 10 19.72 -9.56 -26.33
CA LEU A 10 19.16 -10.89 -26.08
C LEU A 10 20.26 -11.96 -26.13
N ARG A 11 20.53 -12.60 -24.98
CA ARG A 11 21.52 -13.67 -24.85
C ARG A 11 20.91 -14.84 -24.07
N PRO A 12 20.97 -16.08 -24.59
CA PRO A 12 20.55 -17.24 -23.82
C PRO A 12 21.60 -17.60 -22.76
N ILE A 13 21.14 -17.96 -21.57
CA ILE A 13 21.99 -18.49 -20.50
C ILE A 13 22.33 -19.94 -20.83
N ARG A 14 23.62 -20.28 -20.74
CA ARG A 14 24.09 -21.65 -20.98
C ARG A 14 23.83 -22.51 -19.74
N LEU A 15 22.83 -23.37 -19.82
CA LEU A 15 22.55 -24.33 -18.76
C LEU A 15 23.42 -25.60 -18.88
N PRO A 16 23.86 -26.19 -17.75
CA PRO A 16 24.54 -27.47 -17.72
C PRO A 16 23.61 -28.63 -18.13
N GLN A 17 24.19 -29.81 -18.37
CA GLN A 17 23.48 -30.94 -18.99
C GLN A 17 22.39 -31.55 -18.10
N ASN A 18 22.48 -31.39 -16.78
CA ASN A 18 21.48 -31.82 -15.80
C ASN A 18 20.13 -31.09 -15.93
N TYR A 19 20.05 -30.01 -16.71
CA TYR A 19 18.78 -29.35 -17.05
C TYR A 19 18.06 -29.96 -18.25
N GLN A 20 18.67 -30.93 -18.96
CA GLN A 20 17.98 -31.65 -20.02
C GLN A 20 17.02 -32.68 -19.41
N GLN A 21 15.75 -32.56 -19.76
CA GLN A 21 14.69 -33.45 -19.33
C GLN A 21 14.74 -34.80 -20.08
N SER A 22 14.04 -35.82 -19.58
CA SER A 22 14.00 -37.17 -20.17
C SER A 22 13.43 -37.20 -21.60
N ASN A 23 12.61 -36.21 -21.97
CA ASN A 23 12.08 -36.01 -23.32
C ASN A 23 13.07 -35.30 -24.28
N GLY A 24 14.28 -34.98 -23.82
CA GLY A 24 15.29 -34.27 -24.61
C GLY A 24 15.14 -32.74 -24.63
N PHE A 25 14.11 -32.17 -24.01
CA PHE A 25 13.95 -30.73 -23.89
C PHE A 25 14.99 -30.15 -22.91
N LYS A 26 15.64 -29.06 -23.33
CA LYS A 26 16.56 -28.30 -22.51
C LYS A 26 16.16 -26.82 -22.58
N PRO A 27 15.68 -26.21 -21.49
CA PRO A 27 15.26 -24.81 -21.51
C PRO A 27 16.44 -23.91 -21.85
N GLN A 28 16.15 -22.78 -22.51
CA GLN A 28 17.13 -21.75 -22.84
C GLN A 28 16.60 -20.41 -22.31
N PRO A 29 16.73 -20.14 -21.00
CA PRO A 29 16.29 -18.88 -20.43
C PRO A 29 17.14 -17.74 -21.00
N LEU A 30 16.52 -16.59 -21.16
CA LEU A 30 17.20 -15.38 -21.60
C LEU A 30 17.81 -14.67 -20.39
N ASP A 31 18.97 -14.05 -20.58
CA ASP A 31 19.66 -13.29 -19.57
C ASP A 31 19.05 -11.88 -19.45
N ALA A 32 18.50 -11.58 -18.28
CA ALA A 32 17.93 -10.28 -17.93
C ALA A 32 18.68 -9.62 -16.75
N HIS A 33 19.84 -10.15 -16.33
CA HIS A 33 20.51 -9.67 -15.11
C HIS A 33 20.97 -8.21 -15.22
N GLU A 34 21.26 -7.74 -16.44
CA GLU A 34 21.74 -6.38 -16.71
C GLU A 34 20.59 -5.35 -16.66
N ILE A 35 19.34 -5.82 -16.61
CA ILE A 35 18.16 -4.96 -16.48
C ILE A 35 17.90 -4.70 -15.00
N SER A 36 18.07 -3.44 -14.61
CA SER A 36 17.66 -2.93 -13.30
C SER A 36 16.37 -2.14 -13.44
N LEU A 37 15.44 -2.35 -12.52
CA LEU A 37 14.22 -1.57 -12.43
C LEU A 37 14.47 -0.42 -11.44
N ASP A 38 14.01 0.76 -11.81
CA ASP A 38 14.04 1.94 -10.94
C ASP A 38 12.97 1.85 -9.85
N ASP A 39 13.15 2.59 -8.76
CA ASP A 39 12.22 2.62 -7.63
C ASP A 39 10.81 3.10 -8.05
N SER A 40 10.71 3.88 -9.12
CA SER A 40 9.42 4.27 -9.72
C SER A 40 8.57 3.07 -10.17
N MET A 41 9.16 1.89 -10.41
CA MET A 41 8.43 0.68 -10.79
C MET A 41 7.78 -0.04 -9.60
N PHE A 42 8.18 0.25 -8.35
CA PHE A 42 7.66 -0.45 -7.17
C PHE A 42 6.12 -0.49 -7.08
N PRO A 43 5.38 0.59 -7.34
CA PRO A 43 3.92 0.54 -7.31
C PRO A 43 3.32 -0.44 -8.33
N LEU A 44 3.92 -0.53 -9.52
CA LEU A 44 3.49 -1.49 -10.55
C LEU A 44 3.83 -2.93 -10.15
N ILE A 45 5.03 -3.14 -9.59
CA ILE A 45 5.47 -4.45 -9.07
C ILE A 45 4.50 -4.93 -7.98
N ASP A 46 4.17 -4.07 -7.03
CA ASP A 46 3.27 -4.41 -5.93
C ASP A 46 1.84 -4.69 -6.42
N ALA A 47 1.34 -3.89 -7.35
CA ALA A 47 0.03 -4.13 -7.99
C ALA A 47 -0.02 -5.48 -8.73
N LEU A 48 1.05 -5.84 -9.47
CA LEU A 48 1.15 -7.14 -10.14
C LEU A 48 1.28 -8.30 -9.15
N ALA A 49 2.03 -8.14 -8.07
CA ALA A 49 2.16 -9.12 -7.02
C ALA A 49 0.82 -9.38 -6.33
N LYS A 50 0.08 -8.31 -6.01
CA LYS A 50 -1.29 -8.38 -5.46
C LYS A 50 -2.27 -9.05 -6.41
N ASN A 51 -2.22 -8.73 -7.70
CA ASN A 51 -3.07 -9.36 -8.71
C ASN A 51 -2.78 -10.86 -8.87
N THR A 52 -1.50 -11.25 -8.88
CA THR A 52 -1.09 -12.67 -8.93
C THR A 52 -1.66 -13.43 -7.74
N HIS A 53 -1.53 -12.88 -6.54
CA HIS A 53 -2.07 -13.45 -5.31
C HIS A 53 -3.59 -13.66 -5.40
N ASN A 54 -4.34 -12.62 -5.79
CA ASN A 54 -5.80 -12.67 -5.88
C ASN A 54 -6.30 -13.66 -6.94
N PHE A 55 -5.61 -13.77 -8.08
CA PHE A 55 -6.01 -14.65 -9.17
C PHE A 55 -5.77 -16.13 -8.83
N VAL A 56 -4.57 -16.47 -8.36
CA VAL A 56 -4.17 -17.87 -8.07
C VAL A 56 -5.02 -18.45 -6.95
N ASP A 57 -5.34 -17.64 -5.94
CA ASP A 57 -6.00 -18.10 -4.73
C ASP A 57 -7.51 -18.40 -4.92
N SER A 58 -8.17 -17.71 -5.86
CA SER A 58 -9.57 -18.01 -6.23
C SER A 58 -9.81 -19.47 -6.67
N SER A 59 -8.75 -20.15 -7.15
CA SER A 59 -8.76 -21.54 -7.58
C SER A 59 -8.47 -22.56 -6.46
N GLN A 60 -7.85 -22.13 -5.35
CA GLN A 60 -7.38 -23.02 -4.28
C GLN A 60 -8.15 -22.80 -2.96
N LYS A 61 -9.32 -23.45 -2.84
CA LYS A 61 -10.28 -23.27 -1.74
C LYS A 61 -9.81 -23.67 -0.32
N ARG A 62 -8.57 -24.12 -0.12
CA ARG A 62 -8.01 -24.53 1.19
C ARG A 62 -6.53 -24.16 1.34
N SER A 63 -6.15 -23.00 0.86
CA SER A 63 -4.78 -22.50 0.93
C SER A 63 -4.63 -21.43 2.03
N PRO A 64 -3.51 -21.36 2.77
CA PRO A 64 -3.21 -20.19 3.62
C PRO A 64 -3.06 -18.89 2.80
N HIS A 65 -3.04 -18.98 1.47
CA HIS A 65 -3.09 -17.85 0.55
C HIS A 65 -4.48 -17.17 0.46
N LEU A 66 -5.51 -17.68 1.16
CA LEU A 66 -6.88 -17.14 1.20
C LEU A 66 -7.06 -15.82 1.96
N VAL A 67 -5.98 -15.30 2.54
CA VAL A 67 -6.00 -14.02 3.26
C VAL A 67 -5.71 -12.88 2.28
N PRO A 68 -6.35 -11.70 2.42
CA PRO A 68 -6.00 -10.51 1.64
C PRO A 68 -4.49 -10.29 1.60
N TYR A 69 -3.95 -9.88 0.44
CA TYR A 69 -2.51 -9.72 0.21
C TYR A 69 -1.81 -8.89 1.30
N GLU A 70 -2.50 -7.88 1.84
CA GLU A 70 -2.02 -7.01 2.92
C GLU A 70 -1.64 -7.78 4.20
N LEU A 71 -2.34 -8.87 4.48
CA LEU A 71 -2.20 -9.70 5.68
C LEU A 71 -1.37 -10.97 5.45
N VAL A 72 -0.87 -11.16 4.23
CA VAL A 72 -0.02 -12.30 3.87
C VAL A 72 1.37 -12.12 4.48
N ASP A 73 2.00 -13.25 4.83
CA ASP A 73 3.37 -13.29 5.34
C ASP A 73 4.36 -12.63 4.38
N GLN A 74 5.36 -11.97 4.96
CA GLN A 74 6.37 -11.21 4.21
C GLN A 74 7.09 -12.06 3.15
N ARG A 75 7.38 -13.33 3.44
CA ARG A 75 8.05 -14.24 2.51
C ARG A 75 7.26 -14.49 1.22
N ILE A 76 5.93 -14.55 1.34
CA ILE A 76 5.05 -14.77 0.18
C ILE A 76 4.94 -13.47 -0.62
N LYS A 77 4.88 -12.32 0.06
CA LYS A 77 4.93 -11.01 -0.60
C LYS A 77 6.21 -10.86 -1.42
N GLU A 78 7.35 -11.16 -0.83
CA GLU A 78 8.67 -11.15 -1.50
C GLU A 78 8.71 -12.07 -2.72
N ALA A 79 8.21 -13.30 -2.60
CA ALA A 79 8.18 -14.24 -3.73
C ALA A 79 7.28 -13.74 -4.89
N ASN A 80 6.13 -13.15 -4.59
CA ASN A 80 5.24 -12.58 -5.60
C ASN A 80 5.85 -11.32 -6.24
N GLN A 81 6.54 -10.48 -5.45
CA GLN A 81 7.24 -9.29 -5.94
C GLN A 81 8.46 -9.66 -6.81
N GLU A 82 9.21 -10.71 -6.45
CA GLU A 82 10.31 -11.24 -7.26
C GLU A 82 9.78 -11.77 -8.60
N SER A 83 8.68 -12.52 -8.58
CA SER A 83 8.03 -13.02 -9.80
C SER A 83 7.55 -11.88 -10.71
N ALA A 84 6.94 -10.84 -10.14
CA ALA A 84 6.51 -9.65 -10.87
C ALA A 84 7.71 -8.86 -11.44
N THR A 85 8.79 -8.74 -10.67
CA THR A 85 10.04 -8.08 -11.09
C THR A 85 10.65 -8.77 -12.30
N GLU A 86 10.78 -10.10 -12.26
CA GLU A 86 11.33 -10.87 -13.38
C GLU A 86 10.43 -10.80 -14.62
N PHE A 87 9.10 -10.73 -14.43
CA PHE A 87 8.17 -10.52 -15.54
C PHE A 87 8.36 -9.16 -16.22
N ILE A 88 8.51 -8.07 -15.46
CA ILE A 88 8.75 -6.73 -16.02
C ILE A 88 10.11 -6.69 -16.73
N LYS A 89 11.16 -7.26 -16.14
CA LYS A 89 12.47 -7.35 -16.80
C LYS A 89 12.41 -8.12 -18.11
N ALA A 90 11.67 -9.22 -18.16
CA ALA A 90 11.45 -9.97 -19.38
C ALA A 90 10.76 -9.12 -20.46
N LEU A 91 9.75 -8.31 -20.10
CA LEU A 91 9.11 -7.39 -21.04
C LEU A 91 10.09 -6.32 -21.56
N GLN A 92 10.87 -5.70 -20.67
CA GLN A 92 11.88 -4.72 -21.07
C GLN A 92 12.95 -5.35 -21.98
N LEU A 93 13.33 -6.59 -21.73
CA LEU A 93 14.25 -7.36 -22.57
C LEU A 93 13.72 -7.50 -24.01
N PHE A 94 12.40 -7.58 -24.20
CA PHE A 94 11.74 -7.56 -25.51
C PHE A 94 11.42 -6.15 -26.05
N GLY A 95 11.92 -5.08 -25.41
CA GLY A 95 11.68 -3.69 -25.82
C GLY A 95 10.34 -3.11 -25.37
N ILE A 96 9.61 -3.81 -24.49
CA ILE A 96 8.32 -3.37 -23.95
C ILE A 96 8.55 -2.68 -22.61
N PHE A 97 8.47 -1.35 -22.63
CA PHE A 97 8.61 -0.53 -21.44
C PHE A 97 7.24 -0.18 -20.86
N LEU A 98 7.04 -0.60 -19.61
CA LEU A 98 5.86 -0.26 -18.83
C LEU A 98 6.09 1.04 -18.08
N GLU A 99 5.03 1.83 -17.96
CA GLU A 99 5.00 3.01 -17.11
C GLU A 99 4.23 2.63 -15.84
N PRO A 100 4.70 3.03 -14.65
CA PRO A 100 3.96 2.75 -13.44
C PRO A 100 2.61 3.47 -13.54
N PRO A 101 1.52 2.88 -13.06
CA PRO A 101 0.24 3.55 -13.10
C PRO A 101 0.38 4.89 -12.37
N VAL A 102 -0.12 5.95 -13.00
CA VAL A 102 -0.30 7.22 -12.30
C VAL A 102 -1.33 6.92 -11.21
N LEU A 103 -0.87 6.75 -9.97
CA LEU A 103 -1.73 6.65 -8.82
C LEU A 103 -2.41 8.01 -8.68
N GLU A 104 -3.56 8.20 -9.36
CA GLU A 104 -4.57 9.19 -8.97
C GLU A 104 -5.24 8.78 -7.63
N HIS A 105 -4.80 7.66 -7.06
CA HIS A 105 -5.14 7.20 -5.72
C HIS A 105 -4.25 7.91 -4.72
N ASP A 106 -4.69 9.09 -4.25
CA ASP A 106 -4.12 9.68 -3.06
C ASP A 106 -4.51 8.80 -1.86
N GLU A 107 -3.64 7.84 -1.52
CA GLU A 107 -3.82 7.01 -0.33
C GLU A 107 -4.04 7.85 0.93
N GLY A 108 -3.51 9.08 0.97
CA GLY A 108 -3.75 10.05 2.03
C GLY A 108 -5.21 10.47 2.06
N ALA A 109 -5.75 10.90 0.92
CA ALA A 109 -7.16 11.27 0.79
C ALA A 109 -8.12 10.10 1.08
N GLU A 110 -7.75 8.87 0.71
CA GLU A 110 -8.55 7.69 1.07
C GLU A 110 -8.49 7.36 2.55
N LYS A 111 -7.30 7.44 3.16
CA LYS A 111 -7.15 7.24 4.60
C LYS A 111 -7.92 8.31 5.38
N GLU A 112 -7.90 9.55 4.91
CA GLU A 112 -8.67 10.67 5.46
C GLU A 112 -10.17 10.44 5.32
N LEU A 113 -10.65 10.09 4.12
CA LEU A 113 -12.06 9.78 3.87
C LEU A 113 -12.54 8.62 4.74
N LYS A 114 -11.73 7.56 4.83
CA LYS A 114 -12.04 6.38 5.64
C LYS A 114 -12.00 6.69 7.14
N ALA A 115 -11.14 7.61 7.57
CA ALA A 115 -11.11 8.10 8.94
C ALA A 115 -12.32 8.99 9.26
N MET A 116 -12.71 9.90 8.36
CA MET A 116 -13.94 10.69 8.49
C MET A 116 -15.19 9.81 8.53
N GLN A 117 -15.18 8.68 7.82
CA GLN A 117 -16.27 7.70 7.83
C GLN A 117 -16.18 6.72 9.00
N SER A 118 -15.06 6.67 9.71
CA SER A 118 -14.90 5.78 10.85
C SER A 118 -15.68 6.29 12.06
N LEU A 119 -16.12 5.36 12.92
CA LEU A 119 -16.87 5.72 14.11
C LEU A 119 -15.96 6.48 15.09
N SER A 120 -16.11 7.81 15.14
CA SER A 120 -15.41 8.66 16.12
C SER A 120 -16.11 8.59 17.48
N ARG A 121 -15.35 8.77 18.56
CA ARG A 121 -15.89 8.91 19.91
C ARG A 121 -15.39 10.18 20.54
N THR A 122 -16.31 11.03 20.96
CA THR A 122 -15.98 12.29 21.64
C THR A 122 -15.93 12.06 23.15
N TYR A 123 -14.81 12.44 23.77
CA TYR A 123 -14.63 12.47 25.22
C TYR A 123 -14.69 13.93 25.70
N ARG A 124 -15.43 14.18 26.78
CA ARG A 124 -15.62 15.53 27.35
C ARG A 124 -15.52 15.45 28.87
N ALA A 125 -15.00 16.51 29.48
CA ALA A 125 -15.11 16.70 30.92
C ALA A 125 -16.57 16.92 31.33
N GLU A 126 -16.91 16.64 32.59
CA GLU A 126 -18.26 16.88 33.10
C GLU A 126 -18.60 18.39 33.07
N ALA A 127 -19.86 18.71 32.79
CA ALA A 127 -20.34 20.09 32.66
C ALA A 127 -20.10 20.96 33.91
N LEU A 128 -19.99 20.34 35.09
CA LEU A 128 -19.74 21.05 36.35
C LEU A 128 -18.32 21.62 36.46
N TYR A 129 -17.38 21.14 35.65
CA TYR A 129 -16.01 21.67 35.56
C TYR A 129 -15.87 22.75 34.48
N ALA A 130 -16.97 23.26 33.92
CA ALA A 130 -16.92 24.33 32.94
C ALA A 130 -16.26 25.59 33.52
N VAL A 131 -15.32 26.16 32.76
CA VAL A 131 -14.56 27.35 33.15
C VAL A 131 -15.09 28.58 32.43
N SER A 132 -15.22 29.71 33.15
CA SER A 132 -15.75 30.97 32.60
C SER A 132 -14.75 32.12 32.60
N SER A 133 -13.66 32.00 33.37
CA SER A 133 -12.62 33.03 33.47
C SER A 133 -11.28 32.41 33.91
N GLY A 134 -10.20 33.16 33.78
CA GLY A 134 -8.84 32.72 34.12
C GLY A 134 -8.06 32.16 32.93
N LYS A 135 -6.90 31.57 33.22
CA LYS A 135 -6.03 30.91 32.23
C LYS A 135 -5.98 29.43 32.56
N TRP A 136 -6.22 28.60 31.57
CA TRP A 136 -6.34 27.15 31.72
C TRP A 136 -5.42 26.43 30.76
N TYR A 137 -4.97 25.26 31.18
CA TYR A 137 -4.06 24.40 30.44
C TYR A 137 -4.38 22.95 30.75
N PHE A 138 -4.25 22.08 29.75
CA PHE A 138 -4.34 20.64 29.90
C PHE A 138 -3.31 19.97 29.00
N GLU A 139 -2.99 18.73 29.34
CA GLU A 139 -2.09 17.87 28.57
C GLU A 139 -2.85 16.63 28.11
N PHE A 140 -2.44 16.09 26.97
CA PHE A 140 -2.87 14.78 26.51
C PHE A 140 -1.68 14.08 25.88
N GLU A 141 -1.66 12.76 25.97
CA GLU A 141 -0.62 11.92 25.40
C GLU A 141 -1.21 11.05 24.29
N VAL A 142 -0.52 11.00 23.15
CA VAL A 142 -0.88 10.14 22.02
C VAL A 142 -0.05 8.87 22.09
N LEU A 143 -0.68 7.78 22.54
CA LEU A 143 -0.04 6.46 22.62
C LEU A 143 0.01 5.76 21.25
N THR A 144 -1.02 5.97 20.43
CA THR A 144 -1.14 5.41 19.08
C THR A 144 -1.44 6.54 18.11
N PRO A 145 -0.57 6.81 17.12
CA PRO A 145 -0.85 7.82 16.09
C PRO A 145 -2.12 7.48 15.31
N GLY A 146 -2.94 8.49 15.06
CA GLY A 146 -4.19 8.34 14.31
C GLY A 146 -4.94 9.67 14.22
N PHE A 147 -6.07 9.66 13.52
CA PHE A 147 -6.92 10.82 13.38
C PHE A 147 -7.57 11.16 14.72
N MET A 148 -7.12 12.24 15.34
CA MET A 148 -7.58 12.70 16.64
C MET A 148 -7.73 14.20 16.60
N LYS A 149 -8.81 14.72 17.16
CA LYS A 149 -9.00 16.16 17.34
C LYS A 149 -9.12 16.50 18.81
N VAL A 150 -8.44 17.55 19.23
CA VAL A 150 -8.37 17.96 20.64
C VAL A 150 -8.60 19.47 20.77
N GLY A 151 -9.24 19.89 21.86
CA GLY A 151 -9.43 21.31 22.12
C GLY A 151 -10.53 21.60 23.13
N TRP A 152 -11.16 22.76 22.99
CA TRP A 152 -12.16 23.29 23.91
C TRP A 152 -13.52 23.39 23.25
N MET A 153 -14.60 23.23 24.02
CA MET A 153 -15.95 23.41 23.51
C MET A 153 -16.93 23.91 24.57
N ASP A 154 -18.02 24.51 24.10
CA ASP A 154 -19.12 24.92 24.94
C ASP A 154 -19.86 23.72 25.52
N VAL A 155 -20.35 23.87 26.75
CA VAL A 155 -21.14 22.84 27.45
C VAL A 155 -22.38 22.40 26.65
N GLY A 156 -22.95 23.32 25.85
CA GLY A 156 -24.12 23.08 25.01
C GLY A 156 -23.81 22.56 23.60
N ALA A 157 -22.56 22.21 23.29
CA ALA A 157 -22.19 21.70 21.98
C ALA A 157 -22.76 20.30 21.72
N SER A 158 -23.25 20.06 20.51
CA SER A 158 -23.92 18.81 20.14
C SER A 158 -22.96 17.61 20.19
N PRO A 159 -23.37 16.43 20.67
CA PRO A 159 -22.55 15.22 20.58
C PRO A 159 -22.48 14.64 19.16
N ALA A 160 -23.33 15.11 18.24
CA ALA A 160 -23.39 14.63 16.86
C ALA A 160 -22.47 15.42 15.90
N VAL A 161 -21.81 16.47 16.39
CA VAL A 161 -20.94 17.34 15.60
C VAL A 161 -19.52 17.17 16.12
N ASP A 162 -18.58 16.90 15.21
CA ASP A 162 -17.17 16.80 15.55
C ASP A 162 -16.60 18.15 15.98
N ILE A 163 -15.62 18.11 16.87
CA ILE A 163 -14.96 19.32 17.40
C ILE A 163 -14.32 20.14 16.26
N GLY A 164 -14.51 21.46 16.30
CA GLY A 164 -14.01 22.41 15.30
C GLY A 164 -14.83 22.48 14.00
N MET A 165 -15.99 21.80 13.93
CA MET A 165 -16.90 21.87 12.77
C MET A 165 -18.04 22.88 12.94
N ASP A 166 -18.17 23.49 14.12
CA ASP A 166 -19.20 24.49 14.44
C ASP A 166 -18.63 25.70 15.20
N ASP A 167 -19.49 26.66 15.51
CA ASP A 167 -19.16 27.88 16.26
C ASP A 167 -19.09 27.65 17.78
N ARG A 168 -19.33 26.43 18.25
CA ARG A 168 -19.37 26.05 19.67
C ARG A 168 -18.14 25.29 20.12
N SER A 169 -17.18 25.09 19.23
CA SER A 169 -16.01 24.29 19.53
C SER A 169 -14.77 24.73 18.76
N TYR A 170 -13.62 24.58 19.39
CA TYR A 170 -12.30 24.91 18.85
C TYR A 170 -11.43 23.67 18.97
N GLY A 171 -11.10 23.06 17.83
CA GLY A 171 -10.33 21.83 17.78
C GLY A 171 -9.07 21.97 16.93
N PHE A 172 -8.06 21.17 17.24
CA PHE A 172 -6.82 21.01 16.50
C PHE A 172 -6.61 19.52 16.20
N ASP A 173 -6.18 19.19 14.99
CA ASP A 173 -6.13 17.83 14.42
C ASP A 173 -4.74 17.21 14.26
N GLY A 174 -3.66 17.94 14.60
CA GLY A 174 -2.31 17.38 14.68
C GLY A 174 -1.54 17.42 13.37
#